data_AF-V5I724-F1
#
_entry.id   AF-V5I724-F1
#
_cell.length_a   1.000
_cell.length_b   1.000
_cell.length_c   1.000
_cell.angle_alpha   90.00
_cell.angle_beta   90.00
_cell.angle_gamma   90.00
#
_symmetry.space_group_name_H-M   'P 1'
#
loop_
_entity.id
_entity.type
_entity.pdbx_description
1 polymer ?
#
loop_
_entity_poly.entity_id
_entity_poly.type
_entity_poly.pdbx_seq_one_letter_code
_entity_poly.pdbx_strand_id
1 'polypeptide(L)'
;QDMELVKLLDLKAEWVLWQTGLQLKYGDVTLFRMKEVLHNSAAHYRQLRFKLKQEGIWCDVDLQNMSILEIYFPVESLIIKPIPTENTENNIKEHLVIDPTLECTAQLLALAVDHIDILLEDWYPTLGTRFVHTSEGKYLITRIIPCPQCLSNESELNLNEFPHSNSHLLDAISQDQEQAIGYQNLYRIRKSQESYTSECDSGVGPDSAGSSRIPSMEGHPGVQIDEQNGSEKPVYYCWMVEECILAAYNSKVVTCPTHGDCPLARIAPDTIFMDLGERYIIKPENIKKGRLLGRGAFGFVFKGTCKIRGTNNVIDVAMKMLQPVQPGPNARQSALIAFKAAQGKWDRDPLQYACKA
;
A
#
# COMPACT_ATOMS: atom_id res chain seq x y z
N GLN A 1 30.40 -19.72 -6.01
CA GLN A 1 29.53 -19.42 -4.87
C GLN A 1 30.03 -20.25 -3.71
N ASP A 2 30.34 -19.61 -2.60
CA ASP A 2 31.16 -20.17 -1.54
C ASP A 2 30.33 -21.15 -0.66
N MET A 3 30.70 -22.43 -0.68
CA MET A 3 29.92 -23.51 -0.05
C MET A 3 29.96 -23.44 1.49
N GLU A 4 30.95 -22.73 2.04
CA GLU A 4 31.08 -22.44 3.47
C GLU A 4 30.13 -21.32 3.93
N LEU A 5 29.95 -20.30 3.08
CA LEU A 5 29.00 -19.21 3.32
C LEU A 5 27.55 -19.69 3.33
N VAL A 6 27.20 -20.63 2.44
CA VAL A 6 25.86 -21.26 2.40
C VAL A 6 25.55 -22.03 3.69
N LYS A 7 26.56 -22.65 4.32
CA LYS A 7 26.39 -23.33 5.62
C LYS A 7 26.26 -22.36 6.79
N LEU A 8 26.95 -21.22 6.74
CA LEU A 8 26.81 -20.13 7.73
C LEU A 8 25.48 -19.38 7.61
N LEU A 9 24.89 -19.36 6.41
CA LEU A 9 23.59 -18.76 6.08
C LEU A 9 22.42 -19.75 6.11
N ASP A 10 22.60 -20.95 6.69
CA ASP A 10 21.53 -21.96 6.84
C ASP A 10 20.51 -21.59 7.95
N LEU A 11 20.28 -20.29 8.14
CA LEU A 11 19.17 -19.77 8.91
C LEU A 11 17.89 -20.01 8.09
N LYS A 12 16.87 -20.57 8.73
CA LYS A 12 15.57 -20.74 8.10
C LYS A 12 14.75 -19.48 8.29
N ALA A 13 14.08 -19.05 7.22
CA ALA A 13 13.04 -18.05 7.34
C ALA A 13 11.84 -18.68 8.06
N GLU A 14 11.29 -17.99 9.05
CA GLU A 14 10.17 -18.47 9.85
C GLU A 14 9.06 -17.43 9.98
N TRP A 15 7.83 -17.93 10.02
CA TRP A 15 6.65 -17.14 10.31
C TRP A 15 6.34 -17.18 11.80
N VAL A 16 6.37 -16.01 12.43
CA VAL A 16 5.92 -15.83 13.81
C VAL A 16 4.51 -15.25 13.76
N LEU A 17 3.55 -15.97 14.35
CA LEU A 17 2.14 -15.61 14.37
C LEU A 17 1.70 -15.31 15.80
N TRP A 18 0.86 -14.31 15.98
CA TRP A 18 0.16 -14.04 17.23
C TRP A 18 -1.26 -13.56 16.93
N GLN A 19 -2.06 -13.32 17.97
CA GLN A 19 -3.49 -13.05 17.81
C GLN A 19 -3.80 -11.85 16.90
N THR A 20 -2.95 -10.81 16.91
CA THR A 20 -3.20 -9.52 16.24
C THR A 20 -2.21 -9.24 15.12
N GLY A 21 -1.45 -10.24 14.66
CA GLY A 21 -0.48 -10.02 13.61
C GLY A 21 0.41 -11.22 13.30
N LEU A 22 1.28 -11.00 12.33
CA LEU A 22 2.25 -11.95 11.83
C LEU A 22 3.53 -11.25 11.39
N GLN A 23 4.63 -11.99 11.41
CA GLN A 23 5.95 -11.49 11.05
C GLN A 23 6.78 -12.58 10.38
N LEU A 24 7.48 -12.22 9.32
CA LEU A 24 8.49 -13.05 8.69
C LEU A 24 9.87 -12.66 9.23
N LYS A 25 10.59 -13.63 9.78
CA LYS A 25 11.94 -13.46 10.32
C LYS A 25 12.96 -14.31 9.57
N TYR A 26 14.19 -13.82 9.52
CA TYR A 26 15.37 -14.57 9.09
C TYR A 26 16.45 -14.39 10.17
N GLY A 27 16.63 -15.41 11.00
CA GLY A 27 17.33 -15.25 12.28
C GLY A 27 16.63 -14.21 13.16
N ASP A 28 17.38 -13.25 13.69
CA ASP A 28 16.83 -12.15 14.51
C ASP A 28 16.32 -10.96 13.68
N VAL A 29 16.51 -10.98 12.36
CA VAL A 29 16.14 -9.87 11.48
C VAL A 29 14.71 -10.01 10.98
N THR A 30 13.97 -8.91 11.01
CA THR A 30 12.61 -8.84 10.51
C THR A 30 12.62 -8.53 9.03
N LEU A 31 12.00 -9.37 8.20
CA LEU A 31 11.86 -9.12 6.77
C LEU A 31 10.53 -8.43 6.44
N PHE A 32 9.47 -8.82 7.14
CA PHE A 32 8.12 -8.33 6.92
C PHE A 32 7.30 -8.46 8.20
N ARG A 33 6.40 -7.51 8.45
CA ARG A 33 5.45 -7.55 9.55
C ARG A 33 4.10 -7.03 9.09
N MET A 34 3.03 -7.72 9.47
CA MET A 34 1.67 -7.26 9.31
C MET A 34 0.93 -7.38 10.64
N LYS A 35 0.35 -6.30 11.15
CA LYS A 35 -0.34 -6.32 12.45
C LYS A 35 -1.48 -5.32 12.55
N GLU A 36 -2.45 -5.62 13.40
CA GLU A 36 -3.45 -4.67 13.86
C GLU A 36 -2.83 -3.65 14.82
N VAL A 37 -3.12 -2.36 14.62
CA VAL A 37 -2.75 -1.30 15.57
C VAL A 37 -3.85 -1.15 16.62
N LEU A 38 -3.63 -1.77 17.79
CA LEU A 38 -4.57 -1.77 18.91
C LEU A 38 -4.79 -0.37 19.49
N HIS A 39 -5.94 -0.19 20.16
CA HIS A 39 -6.37 1.10 20.71
C HIS A 39 -5.63 1.49 22.00
N ASN A 40 -5.15 0.51 22.78
CA ASN A 40 -4.59 0.70 24.12
C ASN A 40 -3.05 0.74 24.17
N SER A 41 -2.39 0.24 23.13
CA SER A 41 -0.94 0.19 23.04
C SER A 41 -0.42 1.52 22.52
N ALA A 42 -0.35 2.56 23.39
CA ALA A 42 0.28 3.86 23.11
C ALA A 42 0.25 4.26 21.62
N ALA A 43 -0.96 4.29 21.04
CA ALA A 43 -1.15 4.07 19.61
C ALA A 43 -0.65 5.27 18.79
N HIS A 44 0.66 5.27 18.52
CA HIS A 44 1.45 6.25 17.81
C HIS A 44 0.63 6.99 16.76
N TYR A 45 0.08 6.27 15.77
CA TYR A 45 -0.68 6.87 14.67
C TYR A 45 -1.91 7.69 15.04
N ARG A 46 -2.62 7.34 16.13
CA ARG A 46 -3.86 8.04 16.53
C ARG A 46 -3.59 9.38 17.22
N GLN A 47 -2.36 9.60 17.66
CA GLN A 47 -1.91 10.84 18.28
C GLN A 47 -1.30 11.82 17.26
N LEU A 48 -0.90 11.29 16.10
CA LEU A 48 -0.33 12.04 14.99
C LEU A 48 -1.43 12.71 14.15
N ARG A 49 -1.09 13.87 13.58
CA ARG A 49 -1.95 14.58 12.64
C ARG A 49 -1.59 14.18 11.22
N PHE A 50 -2.40 13.31 10.61
CA PHE A 50 -2.24 12.91 9.21
C PHE A 50 -3.03 13.79 8.25
N LYS A 51 -2.36 14.21 7.18
CA LYS A 51 -2.96 14.83 5.99
C LYS A 51 -2.90 13.82 4.84
N LEU A 52 -4.05 13.41 4.35
CA LEU A 52 -4.21 12.48 3.23
C LEU A 52 -4.52 13.24 1.95
N LYS A 53 -3.81 12.92 0.88
CA LYS A 53 -4.15 13.41 -0.45
C LYS A 53 -5.30 12.59 -1.04
N GLN A 54 -6.41 13.25 -1.34
CA GLN A 54 -7.59 12.67 -1.97
C GLN A 54 -8.11 13.61 -3.06
N GLU A 55 -8.20 13.14 -4.30
CA GLU A 55 -8.72 13.91 -5.45
C GLU A 55 -7.98 15.24 -5.65
N GLY A 56 -6.68 15.25 -5.39
CA GLY A 56 -5.81 16.43 -5.50
C GLY A 56 -5.85 17.40 -4.31
N ILE A 57 -6.66 17.15 -3.28
CA ILE A 57 -6.78 18.00 -2.08
C ILE A 57 -6.19 17.28 -0.86
N TRP A 58 -5.57 18.02 0.05
CA TRP A 58 -5.09 17.51 1.33
C TRP A 58 -6.16 17.63 2.42
N CYS A 59 -6.65 16.50 2.91
CA CYS A 59 -7.70 16.41 3.92
C CYS A 59 -7.12 15.87 5.23
N ASP A 60 -7.61 16.33 6.39
CA ASP A 60 -7.29 15.68 7.66
C ASP A 60 -7.98 14.32 7.75
N VAL A 61 -7.27 13.33 8.29
CA VAL A 61 -7.83 11.98 8.52
C VAL A 61 -8.00 11.74 10.00
N ASP A 62 -9.22 11.41 10.39
CA ASP A 62 -9.51 10.94 11.75
C ASP A 62 -9.19 9.44 11.87
N LEU A 63 -8.00 9.13 12.39
CA LEU A 63 -7.57 7.76 12.66
C LEU A 63 -8.10 7.22 13.99
N GLN A 64 -8.73 8.04 14.84
CA GLN A 64 -9.19 7.60 16.16
C GLN A 64 -10.33 6.59 16.05
N ASN A 65 -11.21 6.78 15.06
CA ASN A 65 -12.37 5.94 14.82
C ASN A 65 -12.13 4.82 13.78
N MET A 66 -10.88 4.61 13.36
CA MET A 66 -10.51 3.62 12.35
C MET A 66 -9.82 2.39 12.95
N SER A 67 -10.11 1.22 12.37
CA SER A 67 -9.29 0.02 12.58
C SER A 67 -8.14 0.05 11.57
N ILE A 68 -6.91 -0.13 12.04
CA ILE A 68 -5.71 0.05 11.23
C ILE A 68 -4.96 -1.28 11.16
N LEU A 69 -4.76 -1.76 9.95
CA LEU A 69 -3.84 -2.85 9.63
C LEU A 69 -2.56 -2.24 9.09
N GLU A 70 -1.46 -2.39 9.83
CA GLU A 70 -0.14 -1.94 9.42
C GLU A 70 0.56 -3.05 8.64
N ILE A 71 1.14 -2.69 7.50
CA ILE A 71 2.09 -3.50 6.75
C ILE A 71 3.44 -2.79 6.80
N TYR A 72 4.47 -3.47 7.30
CA TYR A 72 5.78 -2.89 7.54
C TYR A 72 6.90 -3.75 6.94
N PHE A 73 7.76 -3.08 6.18
CA PHE A 73 8.98 -3.63 5.59
C PHE A 73 10.17 -2.81 6.10
N PRO A 74 11.06 -3.37 6.95
CA PRO A 74 12.23 -2.64 7.45
C PRO A 74 13.23 -2.30 6.34
N VAL A 75 13.37 -3.17 5.33
CA VAL A 75 14.35 -3.03 4.23
C VAL A 75 15.77 -2.77 4.76
N GLU A 76 16.13 -3.46 5.84
CA GLU A 76 17.44 -3.34 6.49
C GLU A 76 18.50 -4.20 5.80
N SER A 77 19.71 -3.65 5.62
CA SER A 77 20.88 -4.39 5.17
C SER A 77 21.44 -5.25 6.30
N LEU A 78 21.66 -6.54 6.02
CA LEU A 78 22.18 -7.49 7.00
C LEU A 78 23.71 -7.55 6.88
N ILE A 79 24.42 -7.16 7.94
CA ILE A 79 25.89 -7.12 7.97
C ILE A 79 26.41 -8.30 8.78
N ILE A 80 27.06 -9.26 8.13
CA ILE A 80 27.71 -10.42 8.75
C ILE A 80 29.18 -10.09 8.99
N LYS A 81 29.57 -10.09 10.26
CA LYS A 81 30.95 -9.89 10.68
C LYS A 81 31.57 -11.25 11.00
N PRO A 82 32.72 -11.61 10.40
CA PRO A 82 33.43 -12.83 10.77
C PRO A 82 33.90 -12.72 12.23
N ILE A 83 33.75 -13.80 13.00
CA ILE A 83 34.30 -13.89 14.36
C ILE A 83 35.81 -14.15 14.21
N PRO A 84 36.69 -13.29 14.76
CA PRO A 84 38.12 -13.54 14.69
C PRO A 84 38.48 -14.74 15.57
N THR A 85 38.80 -15.88 14.96
CA THR A 85 39.43 -17.02 15.65
C THR A 85 40.93 -16.80 15.73
N GLU A 86 41.52 -16.93 16.92
CA GLU A 86 42.91 -16.57 17.27
C GLU A 86 44.03 -17.30 16.48
N ASN A 87 43.73 -18.15 15.50
CA ASN A 87 44.73 -19.03 14.86
C ASN A 87 44.71 -19.05 13.32
N THR A 88 44.13 -18.06 12.66
CA THR A 88 44.17 -17.97 11.19
C THR A 88 44.78 -16.64 10.74
N GLU A 89 46.06 -16.65 10.34
CA GLU A 89 46.79 -15.55 9.69
C GLU A 89 46.25 -15.18 8.28
N ASN A 90 45.04 -15.61 7.92
CA ASN A 90 44.41 -15.24 6.66
C ASN A 90 43.33 -14.18 6.92
N ASN A 91 43.66 -12.96 6.49
CA ASN A 91 42.83 -11.76 6.47
C ASN A 91 41.49 -11.97 5.72
N ILE A 92 40.49 -12.62 6.31
CA ILE A 92 39.10 -12.44 5.85
C ILE A 92 38.60 -11.13 6.49
N LYS A 93 39.00 -10.01 5.88
CA LYS A 93 38.69 -8.64 6.33
C LYS A 93 37.36 -8.11 5.81
N GLU A 94 36.62 -8.89 5.03
CA GLU A 94 35.43 -8.40 4.36
C GLU A 94 34.18 -8.81 5.15
N HIS A 95 33.48 -7.81 5.67
CA HIS A 95 32.11 -7.98 6.16
C HIS A 95 31.22 -8.30 4.97
N LEU A 96 30.40 -9.35 5.08
CA LEU A 96 29.40 -9.65 4.05
C LEU A 96 28.17 -8.78 4.33
N VAL A 97 27.77 -7.97 3.37
CA VAL A 97 26.52 -7.20 3.42
C VAL A 97 25.52 -7.88 2.50
N ILE A 98 24.37 -8.26 3.06
CA ILE A 98 23.23 -8.80 2.33
C ILE A 98 22.16 -7.71 2.29
N ASP A 99 21.97 -7.14 1.12
CA ASP A 99 20.95 -6.11 0.90
C ASP A 99 19.64 -6.74 0.43
N PRO A 100 18.49 -6.29 0.98
CA PRO A 100 17.19 -6.69 0.44
C PRO A 100 17.03 -6.13 -0.96
N THR A 101 16.65 -7.00 -1.91
CA THR A 101 16.35 -6.54 -3.27
C THR A 101 14.96 -5.89 -3.28
N LEU A 102 14.85 -4.75 -3.98
CA LEU A 102 13.56 -4.06 -4.13
C LEU A 102 12.53 -4.93 -4.84
N GLU A 103 12.97 -5.81 -5.75
CA GLU A 103 12.11 -6.77 -6.44
C GLU A 103 11.47 -7.76 -5.46
N CYS A 104 12.26 -8.42 -4.60
CA CYS A 104 11.71 -9.38 -3.63
C CYS A 104 10.80 -8.69 -2.60
N THR A 105 11.15 -7.48 -2.15
CA THR A 105 10.30 -6.70 -1.25
C THR A 105 8.97 -6.33 -1.91
N ALA A 106 9.01 -5.89 -3.17
CA ALA A 106 7.82 -5.57 -3.95
C ALA A 106 6.96 -6.82 -4.19
N GLN A 107 7.57 -7.97 -4.48
CA GLN A 107 6.88 -9.25 -4.63
C GLN A 107 6.14 -9.64 -3.35
N LEU A 108 6.81 -9.54 -2.20
CA LEU A 108 6.18 -9.87 -0.93
C LEU A 108 5.06 -8.88 -0.57
N LEU A 109 5.23 -7.58 -0.87
CA LEU A 109 4.18 -6.57 -0.72
C LEU A 109 2.96 -6.88 -1.60
N ALA A 110 3.18 -7.12 -2.89
CA ALA A 110 2.13 -7.43 -3.85
C ALA A 110 1.34 -8.68 -3.42
N LEU A 111 2.04 -9.76 -3.07
CA LEU A 111 1.41 -10.99 -2.56
C LEU A 111 0.62 -10.75 -1.27
N ALA A 112 1.15 -9.98 -0.33
CA ALA A 112 0.45 -9.68 0.92
C ALA A 112 -0.84 -8.87 0.67
N VAL A 113 -0.78 -7.85 -0.18
CA VAL A 113 -1.93 -7.00 -0.53
C VAL A 113 -2.95 -7.79 -1.34
N ASP A 114 -2.54 -8.62 -2.30
CA ASP A 114 -3.42 -9.49 -3.07
C ASP A 114 -4.15 -10.49 -2.17
N HIS A 115 -3.47 -11.07 -1.19
CA HIS A 115 -4.11 -11.96 -0.22
C HIS A 115 -5.14 -11.25 0.65
N ILE A 116 -4.89 -10.00 1.05
CA ILE A 116 -5.87 -9.18 1.77
C ILE A 116 -7.08 -8.91 0.88
N ASP A 117 -6.86 -8.55 -0.38
CA ASP A 117 -7.92 -8.22 -1.32
C ASP A 117 -8.81 -9.43 -1.62
N ILE A 118 -8.22 -10.60 -1.88
CA ILE A 118 -8.95 -11.86 -2.04
C ILE A 118 -9.76 -12.18 -0.78
N LEU A 119 -9.17 -12.01 0.40
CA LEU A 119 -9.89 -12.25 1.66
C LEU A 119 -11.08 -11.30 1.81
N LEU A 120 -10.92 -10.02 1.48
CA LEU A 120 -12.01 -9.05 1.52
C LEU A 120 -13.11 -9.38 0.50
N GLU A 121 -12.75 -9.77 -0.73
CA GLU A 121 -13.71 -10.14 -1.76
C GLU A 121 -14.50 -11.40 -1.41
N ASP A 122 -13.82 -12.44 -0.90
CA ASP A 122 -14.43 -13.74 -0.62
C ASP A 122 -15.21 -13.77 0.70
N TRP A 123 -14.65 -13.17 1.76
CA TRP A 123 -15.23 -13.26 3.12
C TRP A 123 -16.07 -12.04 3.49
N TYR A 124 -15.82 -10.88 2.87
CA TYR A 124 -16.53 -9.64 3.15
C TYR A 124 -16.96 -8.90 1.88
N PRO A 125 -17.81 -9.47 1.00
CA PRO A 125 -18.06 -8.93 -0.35
C PRO A 125 -18.47 -7.45 -0.40
N THR A 126 -19.19 -6.98 0.63
CA THR A 126 -19.60 -5.57 0.76
C THR A 126 -18.45 -4.62 1.08
N LEU A 127 -17.39 -5.11 1.76
CA LEU A 127 -16.15 -4.38 2.03
C LEU A 127 -15.11 -4.58 0.91
N GLY A 128 -15.05 -5.77 0.31
CA GLY A 128 -14.12 -6.11 -0.77
C GLY A 128 -14.38 -5.38 -2.08
N THR A 129 -15.61 -4.86 -2.27
CA THR A 129 -15.89 -4.00 -3.41
C THR A 129 -15.16 -2.66 -3.25
N ARG A 130 -14.18 -2.39 -4.12
CA ARG A 130 -13.40 -1.14 -4.10
C ARG A 130 -14.30 0.08 -4.33
N PHE A 131 -13.99 1.19 -3.66
CA PHE A 131 -14.73 2.47 -3.73
C PHE A 131 -16.15 2.46 -3.14
N VAL A 132 -16.50 1.49 -2.29
CA VAL A 132 -17.74 1.57 -1.51
C VAL A 132 -17.58 2.62 -0.41
N HIS A 133 -18.60 3.45 -0.27
CA HIS A 133 -18.62 4.55 0.68
C HIS A 133 -19.65 4.34 1.79
N THR A 134 -19.38 4.93 2.95
CA THR A 134 -20.39 5.19 3.98
C THR A 134 -21.41 6.23 3.48
N SER A 135 -22.50 6.40 4.23
CA SER A 135 -23.45 7.50 4.03
C SER A 135 -22.80 8.90 4.12
N GLU A 136 -21.68 8.99 4.83
CA GLU A 136 -20.86 10.22 4.94
C GLU A 136 -19.93 10.43 3.73
N GLY A 137 -19.91 9.51 2.75
CA GLY A 137 -19.03 9.61 1.59
C GLY A 137 -17.57 9.25 1.86
N LYS A 138 -17.26 8.53 2.96
CA LYS A 138 -15.91 8.01 3.26
C LYS A 138 -15.76 6.59 2.75
N TYR A 139 -14.61 6.21 2.22
CA TYR A 139 -14.35 4.82 1.84
C TYR A 139 -14.41 3.89 3.04
N LEU A 140 -15.00 2.69 2.86
CA LEU A 140 -15.03 1.66 3.90
C LEU A 140 -13.63 1.09 4.18
N ILE A 141 -12.82 0.95 3.14
CA ILE A 141 -11.42 0.53 3.21
C ILE A 141 -10.57 1.58 2.51
N THR A 142 -9.56 2.08 3.22
CA THR A 142 -8.67 3.16 2.77
C THR A 142 -7.24 2.66 2.86
N ARG A 143 -6.55 2.54 1.73
CA ARG A 143 -5.12 2.17 1.69
C ARG A 143 -4.28 3.42 1.66
N ILE A 144 -3.45 3.58 2.69
CA ILE A 144 -2.68 4.80 2.91
C ILE A 144 -1.19 4.48 2.76
N ILE A 145 -0.49 5.29 1.97
CA ILE A 145 0.96 5.27 1.83
C ILE A 145 1.52 6.53 2.52
N PRO A 146 2.16 6.39 3.69
CA PRO A 146 2.74 7.53 4.39
C PRO A 146 4.05 7.98 3.73
N CYS A 147 4.36 9.28 3.82
CA CYS A 147 5.68 9.77 3.48
C CYS A 147 6.72 9.19 4.45
N PRO A 148 7.74 8.45 3.97
CA PRO A 148 8.75 7.86 4.85
C PRO A 148 9.49 8.92 5.65
N GLN A 149 9.76 10.08 5.05
CA GLN A 149 10.50 11.16 5.71
C GLN A 149 9.68 11.86 6.80
N CYS A 150 8.35 12.01 6.61
CA CYS A 150 7.47 12.47 7.69
C CYS A 150 7.56 11.52 8.89
N LEU A 151 7.50 10.21 8.67
CA LEU A 151 7.56 9.21 9.74
C LEU A 151 8.96 9.09 10.37
N SER A 152 10.04 9.26 9.60
CA SER A 152 11.41 9.17 10.11
C SER A 152 11.80 10.34 11.02
N ASN A 153 11.29 11.56 10.78
CA ASN A 153 11.64 12.75 11.56
C ASN A 153 11.30 12.65 13.06
N GLU A 154 10.40 11.74 13.44
CA GLU A 154 10.04 11.49 14.84
C GLU A 154 11.03 10.58 15.58
N SER A 155 11.80 9.76 14.83
CA SER A 155 12.84 8.90 15.41
C SER A 155 14.00 9.73 15.95
N GLU A 156 14.29 10.88 15.35
CA GLU A 156 15.35 11.79 15.81
C GLU A 156 14.89 12.78 16.88
N LEU A 157 13.63 13.23 16.84
CA LEU A 157 13.09 14.14 17.86
C LEU A 157 12.89 13.47 19.22
N ASN A 158 12.63 12.16 19.26
CA ASN A 158 12.55 11.39 20.51
C ASN A 158 13.92 10.96 21.07
N LEU A 159 15.04 11.16 20.38
CA LEU A 159 16.37 10.83 20.93
C LEU A 159 16.88 11.87 21.96
N ASN A 160 16.25 13.05 22.04
CA ASN A 160 16.67 14.13 22.95
C ASN A 160 15.79 14.29 24.21
N GLU A 161 14.74 13.48 24.37
CA GLU A 161 13.87 13.48 25.57
C GLU A 161 13.76 12.10 26.24
N PHE A 162 14.84 11.32 26.24
CA PHE A 162 14.97 10.19 27.17
C PHE A 162 16.16 10.40 28.11
N PRO A 163 15.97 10.33 29.45
CA PRO A 163 17.09 10.32 30.38
C PRO A 163 17.97 9.11 30.09
N HIS A 164 19.26 9.36 30.05
CA HIS A 164 20.30 8.38 29.79
C HIS A 164 20.10 7.07 30.55
N SER A 165 20.48 5.98 29.87
CA SER A 165 20.77 4.64 30.39
C SER A 165 19.59 3.90 31.03
N ASN A 166 19.09 2.88 30.35
CA ASN A 166 19.20 1.51 30.83
C ASN A 166 18.95 0.49 29.71
N SER A 167 19.94 -0.38 29.54
CA SER A 167 19.99 -1.58 28.71
C SER A 167 19.02 -2.67 29.17
N HIS A 168 17.72 -2.36 29.33
CA HIS A 168 16.75 -3.31 29.90
C HIS A 168 15.48 -3.52 29.06
N LEU A 169 15.36 -2.89 27.88
CA LEU A 169 14.20 -3.05 26.99
C LEU A 169 14.20 -4.39 26.21
N LEU A 170 15.33 -5.10 26.23
CA LEU A 170 15.44 -6.48 25.72
C LEU A 170 15.05 -7.56 26.75
N ASP A 171 14.89 -7.20 28.03
CA ASP A 171 14.48 -8.15 29.08
C ASP A 171 12.98 -8.17 29.36
N ALA A 172 12.22 -7.20 28.84
CA ALA A 172 10.77 -7.14 29.02
C ALA A 172 9.99 -8.17 28.18
N ILE A 173 10.66 -8.90 27.28
CA ILE A 173 10.06 -9.97 26.47
C ILE A 173 10.30 -11.35 27.13
N SER A 174 11.20 -11.44 28.11
CA SER A 174 11.62 -12.69 28.75
C SER A 174 10.86 -13.02 30.05
N GLN A 175 9.95 -12.16 30.52
CA GLN A 175 9.24 -12.35 31.81
C GLN A 175 7.72 -12.59 31.70
N ASP A 176 7.15 -12.61 30.49
CA ASP A 176 5.69 -12.81 30.31
C ASP A 176 5.23 -14.29 30.32
N GLN A 177 6.07 -15.22 30.78
CA GLN A 177 5.72 -16.65 30.85
C GLN A 177 5.20 -17.17 32.20
N GLU A 178 5.13 -16.37 33.28
CA GLU A 178 4.84 -16.94 34.62
C GLU A 178 3.68 -16.38 35.45
N GLN A 179 2.76 -15.57 34.91
CA GLN A 179 1.56 -15.19 35.67
C GLN A 179 0.25 -15.40 34.92
N ALA A 180 -0.09 -16.67 34.74
CA ALA A 180 -1.50 -17.08 34.81
C ALA A 180 -1.96 -16.91 36.26
N ILE A 181 -2.86 -15.96 36.54
CA ILE A 181 -4.01 -16.07 37.45
C ILE A 181 -4.76 -14.72 37.45
N GLY A 182 -5.96 -14.74 36.88
CA GLY A 182 -7.10 -13.97 37.39
C GLY A 182 -7.26 -12.52 36.94
N TYR A 183 -7.80 -12.29 35.74
CA TYR A 183 -8.80 -11.23 35.52
C TYR A 183 -9.83 -11.69 34.49
N GLN A 184 -10.93 -12.27 35.00
CA GLN A 184 -12.20 -12.34 34.29
C GLN A 184 -12.79 -10.93 34.15
N ASN A 185 -13.47 -10.71 33.02
CA ASN A 185 -14.22 -9.50 32.62
C ASN A 185 -13.41 -8.44 31.86
N LEU A 186 -13.46 -8.51 30.52
CA LEU A 186 -13.72 -7.37 29.63
C LEU A 186 -13.99 -7.80 28.16
N TYR A 187 -14.51 -9.01 27.94
CA TYR A 187 -14.94 -9.48 26.61
C TYR A 187 -16.31 -8.90 26.25
N ARG A 188 -16.33 -7.74 25.59
CA ARG A 188 -17.55 -7.26 24.91
C ARG A 188 -17.51 -7.71 23.44
N ILE A 189 -18.00 -8.91 23.19
CA ILE A 189 -18.31 -9.42 21.86
C ILE A 189 -19.36 -8.47 21.24
N ARG A 190 -19.01 -7.76 20.15
CA ARG A 190 -19.99 -7.00 19.37
C ARG A 190 -20.94 -8.01 18.71
N LYS A 191 -22.22 -7.97 19.10
CA LYS A 191 -23.30 -8.61 18.36
C LYS A 191 -23.60 -7.78 17.11
N SER A 192 -23.63 -8.42 15.95
CA SER A 192 -24.13 -7.85 14.71
C SER A 192 -25.62 -7.48 14.89
N GLN A 193 -25.99 -6.26 14.50
CA GLN A 193 -27.37 -5.92 14.23
C GLN A 193 -27.63 -6.27 12.76
N GLU A 194 -28.24 -7.43 12.55
CA GLU A 194 -28.96 -7.72 11.32
C GLU A 194 -30.27 -6.94 11.31
N SER A 195 -30.55 -6.25 10.21
CA SER A 195 -31.89 -5.73 9.91
C SER A 195 -32.28 -6.21 8.51
N TYR A 196 -32.87 -7.40 8.45
CA TYR A 196 -33.74 -7.81 7.36
C TYR A 196 -35.10 -7.10 7.49
N THR A 197 -35.75 -6.88 6.35
CA THR A 197 -37.11 -6.31 6.11
C THR A 197 -37.23 -4.78 6.05
N SER A 198 -37.24 -4.25 4.82
CA SER A 198 -38.38 -3.46 4.31
C SER A 198 -38.34 -3.40 2.78
N GLU A 199 -39.25 -4.14 2.14
CA GLU A 199 -39.64 -3.92 0.75
C GLU A 199 -40.27 -2.53 0.64
N CYS A 200 -39.68 -1.65 -0.17
CA CYS A 200 -40.42 -0.60 -0.85
C CYS A 200 -39.60 -0.09 -2.04
N ASP A 201 -40.22 -0.24 -3.19
CA ASP A 201 -39.89 0.31 -4.50
C ASP A 201 -39.55 1.81 -4.44
N SER A 202 -38.44 2.19 -5.08
CA SER A 202 -38.17 3.56 -5.52
C SER A 202 -37.32 3.49 -6.77
N GLY A 203 -37.97 3.12 -7.88
CA GLY A 203 -37.42 3.30 -9.21
C GLY A 203 -36.90 4.71 -9.44
N VAL A 204 -35.63 4.81 -9.86
CA VAL A 204 -35.05 6.01 -10.48
C VAL A 204 -34.33 5.57 -11.75
N GLY A 205 -34.78 6.10 -12.89
CA GLY A 205 -34.30 5.77 -14.24
C GLY A 205 -32.88 6.29 -14.53
N PRO A 206 -32.33 6.01 -15.73
CA PRO A 206 -30.90 6.10 -16.01
C PRO A 206 -30.37 7.52 -16.31
N ASP A 207 -31.12 8.58 -16.00
CA ASP A 207 -30.71 9.96 -16.26
C ASP A 207 -31.04 10.85 -15.06
N SER A 208 -30.05 11.09 -14.20
CA SER A 208 -30.07 12.22 -13.27
C SER A 208 -28.68 12.86 -13.23
N ALA A 209 -28.64 14.05 -13.80
CA ALA A 209 -27.47 14.89 -13.97
C ALA A 209 -27.15 15.69 -12.70
N GLY A 210 -25.85 15.86 -12.44
CA GLY A 210 -25.29 16.95 -11.64
C GLY A 210 -25.71 17.01 -10.17
N SER A 211 -24.94 16.34 -9.29
CA SER A 211 -24.99 16.62 -7.85
C SER A 211 -23.74 17.40 -7.46
N SER A 212 -23.95 18.68 -7.14
CA SER A 212 -23.00 19.56 -6.46
C SER A 212 -22.65 18.99 -5.09
N ARG A 213 -21.40 18.56 -4.90
CA ARG A 213 -20.86 18.18 -3.59
C ARG A 213 -20.02 19.32 -3.03
N ILE A 214 -20.69 20.31 -2.45
CA ILE A 214 -20.09 21.13 -1.40
C ILE A 214 -20.40 20.36 -0.11
N PRO A 215 -19.40 19.84 0.63
CA PRO A 215 -19.68 19.23 1.91
C PRO A 215 -20.15 20.33 2.88
N SER A 216 -21.38 20.19 3.38
CA SER A 216 -21.90 21.02 4.47
C SER A 216 -21.02 20.83 5.69
N MET A 217 -20.32 21.89 6.09
CA MET A 217 -19.66 21.96 7.39
C MET A 217 -20.73 22.22 8.45
N GLU A 218 -21.14 21.17 9.18
CA GLU A 218 -21.91 21.32 10.40
C GLU A 218 -20.95 21.16 11.59
N GLY A 219 -20.50 22.30 12.10
CA GLY A 219 -19.65 22.38 13.28
C GLY A 219 -20.40 21.89 14.52
N HIS A 220 -19.81 20.95 15.25
CA HIS A 220 -20.24 20.65 16.61
C HIS A 220 -19.83 21.81 17.54
N PRO A 221 -20.77 22.46 18.25
CA PRO A 221 -20.46 23.51 19.21
C PRO A 221 -19.95 22.85 20.50
N GLY A 222 -18.64 22.64 20.60
CA GLY A 222 -18.05 22.04 21.81
C GLY A 222 -16.53 22.06 21.91
N VAL A 223 -15.80 22.52 20.89
CA VAL A 223 -14.34 22.69 20.99
C VAL A 223 -14.07 24.15 21.35
N GLN A 224 -13.98 24.41 22.65
CA GLN A 224 -13.45 25.67 23.15
C GLN A 224 -11.99 25.80 22.69
N ILE A 225 -11.69 27.03 22.28
CA ILE A 225 -10.42 27.52 21.78
C ILE A 225 -9.42 27.50 22.93
N ASP A 226 -8.52 26.51 22.96
CA ASP A 226 -7.24 26.63 23.67
C ASP A 226 -6.21 27.26 22.71
N GLU A 227 -6.42 28.54 22.39
CA GLU A 227 -5.35 29.41 21.92
C GLU A 227 -4.68 30.01 23.16
N GLN A 228 -3.63 29.36 23.65
CA GLN A 228 -2.40 29.99 24.17
C GLN A 228 -1.45 28.93 24.76
N ASN A 229 -0.26 28.82 24.15
CA ASN A 229 0.91 27.98 24.48
C ASN A 229 0.88 26.50 24.05
N GLY A 230 1.61 26.15 22.98
CA GLY A 230 1.99 24.76 22.69
C GLY A 230 2.51 24.57 21.28
N SER A 231 3.67 23.94 21.11
CA SER A 231 4.23 23.52 19.82
C SER A 231 3.15 22.90 18.91
N GLU A 232 2.93 23.45 17.71
CA GLU A 232 2.07 22.80 16.71
C GLU A 232 2.59 21.38 16.46
N LYS A 233 1.75 20.37 16.68
CA LYS A 233 2.12 18.97 16.43
C LYS A 233 2.58 18.81 14.98
N PRO A 234 3.64 18.02 14.73
CA PRO A 234 4.10 17.77 13.37
C PRO A 234 2.98 17.16 12.50
N VAL A 235 2.90 17.60 11.25
CA VAL A 235 1.92 17.13 10.27
C VAL A 235 2.57 16.05 9.39
N TYR A 236 1.89 14.92 9.26
CA TYR A 236 2.37 13.76 8.50
C TYR A 236 1.57 13.64 7.21
N TYR A 237 2.25 13.72 6.08
CA TYR A 237 1.61 13.63 4.78
C TYR A 237 1.58 12.18 4.29
N CYS A 238 0.43 11.79 3.73
CA CYS A 238 0.21 10.48 3.15
C CYS A 238 -0.67 10.53 1.91
N TRP A 239 -0.61 9.50 1.08
CA TRP A 239 -1.38 9.39 -0.16
C TRP A 239 -2.30 8.19 -0.09
N MET A 240 -3.45 8.28 -0.76
CA MET A 240 -4.19 7.08 -1.14
C MET A 240 -3.33 6.24 -2.09
N VAL A 241 -3.42 4.91 -1.99
CA VAL A 241 -2.78 4.01 -2.99
C VAL A 241 -3.24 4.37 -4.40
N GLU A 242 -4.50 4.78 -4.55
CA GLU A 242 -5.12 5.24 -5.78
C GLU A 242 -4.39 6.44 -6.39
N GLU A 243 -3.94 7.39 -5.56
CA GLU A 243 -3.16 8.56 -6.01
C GLU A 243 -1.78 8.13 -6.52
N CYS A 244 -1.17 7.11 -5.88
CA CYS A 244 0.07 6.52 -6.34
C CYS A 244 -0.10 5.78 -7.67
N ILE A 245 -1.19 5.02 -7.86
CA ILE A 245 -1.55 4.38 -9.14
C ILE A 245 -1.73 5.43 -10.24
N LEU A 246 -2.44 6.53 -9.96
CA LEU A 246 -2.60 7.61 -10.93
C LEU A 246 -1.25 8.30 -11.24
N ALA A 247 -0.40 8.49 -10.23
CA ALA A 247 0.94 9.07 -10.42
C ALA A 247 1.88 8.14 -11.21
N ALA A 248 1.73 6.81 -11.08
CA ALA A 248 2.48 5.81 -11.85
C ALA A 248 2.30 5.98 -13.35
N TYR A 249 1.12 6.45 -13.76
CA TYR A 249 0.81 6.75 -15.16
C TYR A 249 1.51 8.01 -15.69
N ASN A 250 1.64 9.06 -14.87
CA ASN A 250 2.11 10.38 -15.33
C ASN A 250 3.61 10.62 -15.08
N SER A 251 4.03 10.59 -13.82
CA SER A 251 5.34 11.09 -13.36
C SER A 251 6.17 10.04 -12.65
N LYS A 252 5.55 8.94 -12.18
CA LYS A 252 6.14 7.92 -11.28
C LYS A 252 6.69 8.49 -9.97
N VAL A 253 6.22 9.67 -9.59
CA VAL A 253 6.64 10.41 -8.39
C VAL A 253 5.42 11.12 -7.82
N VAL A 254 5.30 11.14 -6.49
CA VAL A 254 4.36 12.00 -5.76
C VAL A 254 5.12 13.00 -4.91
N THR A 255 4.58 14.19 -4.70
CA THR A 255 5.29 15.26 -3.98
C THR A 255 4.70 15.46 -2.59
N CYS A 256 5.55 15.36 -1.58
CA CYS A 256 5.26 15.71 -0.19
C CYS A 256 5.45 17.22 0.00
N PRO A 257 4.49 17.94 0.63
CA PRO A 257 4.63 19.37 0.88
C PRO A 257 5.84 19.76 1.74
N THR A 258 6.31 18.87 2.62
CA THR A 258 7.44 19.12 3.52
C THR A 258 8.77 18.58 3.00
N HIS A 259 8.74 17.50 2.22
CA HIS A 259 9.93 16.72 1.86
C HIS A 259 10.21 16.64 0.36
N GLY A 260 9.33 17.22 -0.46
CA GLY A 260 9.45 17.21 -1.92
C GLY A 260 9.16 15.85 -2.53
N ASP A 261 9.87 15.53 -3.60
CA ASP A 261 9.55 14.38 -4.46
C ASP A 261 9.84 13.04 -3.79
N CYS A 262 8.82 12.19 -3.80
CA CYS A 262 8.82 10.82 -3.29
C CYS A 262 8.64 9.86 -4.48
N PRO A 263 9.71 9.17 -4.93
CA PRO A 263 9.62 8.21 -6.01
C PRO A 263 8.73 7.01 -5.65
N LEU A 264 7.84 6.60 -6.57
CA LEU A 264 6.96 5.44 -6.33
C LEU A 264 7.74 4.14 -6.12
N ALA A 265 8.91 4.02 -6.72
CA ALA A 265 9.82 2.89 -6.49
C ALA A 265 10.19 2.67 -5.02
N ARG A 266 10.13 3.74 -4.20
CA ARG A 266 10.42 3.66 -2.76
C ARG A 266 9.18 3.44 -1.92
N ILE A 267 8.04 4.03 -2.29
CA ILE A 267 6.85 4.10 -1.42
C ILE A 267 5.70 3.18 -1.85
N ALA A 268 5.63 2.83 -3.13
CA ALA A 268 4.55 2.07 -3.76
C ALA A 268 5.09 1.21 -4.92
N PRO A 269 6.08 0.33 -4.70
CA PRO A 269 6.80 -0.35 -5.78
C PRO A 269 5.92 -1.34 -6.57
N ASP A 270 4.90 -1.91 -5.93
CA ASP A 270 3.86 -2.77 -6.52
C ASP A 270 3.02 -2.02 -7.57
N THR A 271 2.77 -0.73 -7.38
CA THR A 271 1.99 0.08 -8.34
C THR A 271 2.70 0.33 -9.67
N ILE A 272 4.01 0.09 -9.75
CA ILE A 272 4.82 0.31 -10.96
C ILE A 272 5.48 -0.99 -11.46
N PHE A 273 4.95 -2.15 -11.05
CA PHE A 273 5.41 -3.47 -11.47
C PHE A 273 6.87 -3.80 -11.12
N MET A 274 7.39 -3.29 -10.00
CA MET A 274 8.74 -3.66 -9.53
C MET A 274 8.81 -5.06 -8.93
N ASP A 275 7.66 -5.66 -8.64
CA ASP A 275 7.50 -7.06 -8.25
C ASP A 275 7.71 -8.01 -9.45
N LEU A 276 7.56 -7.52 -10.68
CA LEU A 276 7.77 -8.32 -11.87
C LEU A 276 9.26 -8.34 -12.25
N GLY A 277 9.86 -9.53 -12.21
CA GLY A 277 11.22 -9.70 -12.71
C GLY A 277 11.35 -9.28 -14.17
N GLU A 278 12.54 -8.81 -14.56
CA GLU A 278 12.75 -8.12 -15.85
C GLU A 278 12.15 -8.89 -17.04
N ARG A 279 12.23 -10.22 -17.02
CA ARG A 279 11.72 -11.11 -18.08
C ARG A 279 10.24 -10.90 -18.43
N TYR A 280 9.42 -10.39 -17.50
CA TYR A 280 8.00 -10.13 -17.70
C TYR A 280 7.68 -8.69 -18.11
N ILE A 281 8.65 -7.78 -18.01
CA ILE A 281 8.46 -6.39 -18.39
C ILE A 281 8.60 -6.25 -19.92
N ILE A 282 7.66 -5.58 -20.57
CA ILE A 282 7.76 -5.29 -22.01
C ILE A 282 8.21 -3.84 -22.16
N LYS A 283 9.39 -3.64 -22.75
CA LYS A 283 9.89 -2.28 -23.01
C LYS A 283 9.10 -1.64 -24.16
N PRO A 284 8.77 -0.33 -24.10
CA PRO A 284 7.99 0.36 -25.14
C PRO A 284 8.58 0.21 -26.55
N GLU A 285 9.91 0.22 -26.69
CA GLU A 285 10.61 0.07 -27.95
C GLU A 285 10.45 -1.32 -28.59
N ASN A 286 10.11 -2.33 -27.78
CA ASN A 286 9.97 -3.71 -28.23
C ASN A 286 8.53 -4.07 -28.62
N ILE A 287 7.57 -3.17 -28.48
CA ILE A 287 6.16 -3.46 -28.80
C ILE A 287 5.59 -2.41 -29.74
N LYS A 288 4.88 -2.87 -30.78
CA LYS A 288 4.19 -1.97 -31.73
C LYS A 288 2.71 -2.32 -31.76
N LYS A 289 1.88 -1.29 -31.60
CA LYS A 289 0.41 -1.39 -31.71
C LYS A 289 0.00 -1.40 -33.18
N GLY A 290 -0.84 -2.37 -33.54
CA GLY A 290 -1.49 -2.51 -34.83
C GLY A 290 -2.99 -2.20 -34.78
N ARG A 291 -3.76 -2.84 -35.67
CA ARG A 291 -5.21 -2.61 -35.81
C ARG A 291 -6.02 -3.14 -34.64
N LEU A 292 -7.19 -2.56 -34.38
CA LEU A 292 -8.14 -3.09 -33.41
C LEU A 292 -8.60 -4.51 -33.81
N LEU A 293 -8.55 -5.45 -32.88
CA LEU A 293 -9.08 -6.81 -33.02
C LEU A 293 -10.48 -6.92 -32.41
N GLY A 294 -10.72 -6.29 -31.27
CA GLY A 294 -12.00 -6.37 -30.57
C GLY A 294 -12.06 -5.50 -29.32
N ARG A 295 -13.14 -5.66 -28.55
CA ARG A 295 -13.36 -4.99 -27.25
C ARG A 295 -13.97 -5.97 -26.26
N GLY A 296 -13.73 -5.76 -24.97
CA GLY A 296 -14.30 -6.54 -23.87
C GLY A 296 -14.72 -5.64 -22.71
N ALA A 297 -15.10 -6.24 -21.57
CA ALA A 297 -15.48 -5.51 -20.36
C ALA A 297 -14.34 -4.60 -19.85
N PHE A 298 -13.10 -5.03 -20.05
CA PHE A 298 -11.88 -4.37 -19.57
C PHE A 298 -11.18 -3.55 -20.67
N GLY A 299 -11.91 -3.01 -21.66
CA GLY A 299 -11.33 -2.13 -22.67
C GLY A 299 -11.14 -2.77 -24.06
N PHE A 300 -10.06 -2.38 -24.75
CA PHE A 300 -9.85 -2.66 -26.17
C PHE A 300 -8.71 -3.65 -26.39
N VAL A 301 -8.85 -4.51 -27.40
CA VAL A 301 -7.81 -5.47 -27.78
C VAL A 301 -7.33 -5.15 -29.18
N PHE A 302 -6.05 -4.84 -29.32
CA PHE A 302 -5.39 -4.55 -30.58
C PHE A 302 -4.49 -5.71 -30.99
N LYS A 303 -4.25 -5.85 -32.29
CA LYS A 303 -3.12 -6.64 -32.79
C LYS A 303 -1.87 -5.87 -32.41
N GLY A 304 -0.84 -6.55 -31.97
CA GLY A 304 0.48 -5.98 -31.78
C GLY A 304 1.55 -6.88 -32.36
N THR A 305 2.76 -6.33 -32.44
CA THR A 305 3.97 -7.12 -32.71
C THR A 305 4.96 -6.85 -31.60
N CYS A 306 5.49 -7.91 -31.00
CA CYS A 306 6.48 -7.81 -29.93
C CYS A 306 7.80 -8.42 -30.37
N LYS A 307 8.91 -7.70 -30.16
CA LYS A 307 10.26 -8.23 -30.32
C LYS A 307 10.57 -9.12 -29.12
N ILE A 308 10.94 -10.37 -29.38
CA ILE A 308 11.33 -11.31 -28.32
C ILE A 308 12.69 -10.89 -27.78
N ARG A 309 12.80 -10.73 -26.46
CA ARG A 309 14.04 -10.40 -25.76
C ARG A 309 15.17 -11.38 -26.12
N GLY A 310 16.38 -10.87 -26.32
CA GLY A 310 17.56 -11.68 -26.66
C GLY A 310 17.57 -12.22 -28.09
N THR A 311 16.55 -11.96 -28.90
CA THR A 311 16.51 -12.35 -30.31
C THR A 311 16.09 -11.16 -31.18
N ASN A 312 16.30 -11.28 -32.49
CA ASN A 312 15.73 -10.32 -33.46
C ASN A 312 14.36 -10.79 -34.00
N ASN A 313 13.78 -11.83 -33.41
CA ASN A 313 12.50 -12.35 -33.84
C ASN A 313 11.36 -11.48 -33.32
N VAL A 314 10.37 -11.27 -34.19
CA VAL A 314 9.16 -10.52 -33.88
C VAL A 314 7.98 -11.48 -33.97
N ILE A 315 7.14 -11.47 -32.95
CA ILE A 315 5.92 -12.29 -32.89
C ILE A 315 4.68 -11.41 -32.90
N ASP A 316 3.62 -11.94 -33.51
CA ASP A 316 2.29 -11.36 -33.41
C ASP A 316 1.72 -11.61 -32.01
N VAL A 317 1.20 -10.56 -31.38
CA VAL A 317 0.62 -10.61 -30.03
C VAL A 317 -0.73 -9.90 -30.00
N ALA A 318 -1.54 -10.16 -28.97
CA ALA A 318 -2.70 -9.36 -28.65
C ALA A 318 -2.33 -8.35 -27.56
N MET A 319 -2.62 -7.07 -27.81
CA MET A 319 -2.41 -5.97 -26.85
C MET A 319 -3.74 -5.57 -26.24
N LYS A 320 -3.97 -5.97 -25.00
CA LYS A 320 -5.13 -5.55 -24.23
C LYS A 320 -4.83 -4.20 -23.57
N MET A 321 -5.50 -3.17 -24.05
CA MET A 321 -5.40 -1.81 -23.53
C MET A 321 -6.58 -1.58 -22.59
N LEU A 322 -6.28 -1.48 -21.30
CA LEU A 322 -7.27 -1.22 -20.25
C LEU A 322 -7.71 0.25 -20.25
N GLN A 323 -6.83 1.11 -20.75
CA GLN A 323 -7.10 2.53 -20.95
C GLN A 323 -7.86 2.81 -22.26
N PRO A 324 -8.59 3.93 -22.34
CA PRO A 324 -9.19 4.39 -23.59
C PRO A 324 -8.11 4.66 -24.64
N VAL A 325 -8.05 3.84 -25.68
CA VAL A 325 -7.12 4.02 -26.80
C VAL A 325 -7.91 4.18 -28.08
N GLN A 326 -7.54 5.17 -28.89
CA GLN A 326 -8.19 5.41 -30.17
C GLN A 326 -8.18 4.13 -31.04
N PRO A 327 -9.37 3.65 -31.48
CA PRO A 327 -9.52 2.45 -32.31
C PRO A 327 -8.79 2.47 -33.66
N GLY A 328 -8.44 3.66 -34.16
CA GLY A 328 -7.76 3.86 -35.44
C GLY A 328 -8.71 4.05 -36.63
N PRO A 329 -8.15 4.33 -37.82
CA PRO A 329 -8.92 4.51 -39.05
C PRO A 329 -9.59 3.19 -39.45
N ASN A 330 -10.83 3.26 -39.97
CA ASN A 330 -11.69 2.12 -40.34
C ASN A 330 -12.27 1.31 -39.16
N ALA A 331 -12.20 1.83 -37.92
CA ALA A 331 -12.91 1.22 -36.80
C ALA A 331 -14.43 1.32 -36.98
N ARG A 332 -15.16 0.29 -36.53
CA ARG A 332 -16.63 0.28 -36.54
C ARG A 332 -17.16 1.44 -35.69
N GLN A 333 -18.29 2.03 -36.08
CA GLN A 333 -18.94 3.12 -35.33
C GLN A 333 -19.18 2.76 -33.86
N SER A 334 -19.56 1.51 -33.58
CA SER A 334 -19.72 1.00 -32.21
C SER A 334 -18.44 1.10 -31.36
N ALA A 335 -17.25 0.91 -31.96
CA ALA A 335 -15.97 1.01 -31.27
C ALA A 335 -15.60 2.48 -30.99
N LEU A 336 -15.93 3.40 -31.91
CA LEU A 336 -15.72 4.84 -31.72
C LEU A 336 -16.61 5.40 -30.61
N ILE A 337 -17.89 4.99 -30.55
CA ILE A 337 -18.82 5.38 -29.47
C ILE A 337 -18.30 4.84 -28.14
N ALA A 338 -17.91 3.57 -28.07
CA ALA A 338 -17.35 2.98 -26.86
C ALA A 338 -16.07 3.69 -26.39
N PHE A 339 -15.19 4.08 -27.33
CA PHE A 339 -13.97 4.82 -27.02
C PHE A 339 -14.30 6.19 -26.42
N LYS A 340 -15.20 6.97 -27.05
CA LYS A 340 -15.61 8.28 -26.53
C LYS A 340 -16.25 8.17 -25.14
N ALA A 341 -17.08 7.16 -24.92
CA ALA A 341 -17.69 6.92 -23.62
C ALA A 341 -16.64 6.55 -22.55
N ALA A 342 -15.65 5.72 -22.90
CA ALA A 342 -14.55 5.36 -22.00
C ALA A 342 -13.62 6.56 -21.72
N GLN A 343 -13.33 7.38 -22.73
CA GLN A 343 -12.54 8.60 -22.59
C GLN A 343 -13.24 9.60 -21.67
N GLY A 344 -14.52 9.91 -21.91
CA GLY A 344 -15.26 10.84 -21.05
C GLY A 344 -15.46 10.34 -19.61
N LYS A 345 -15.39 9.02 -19.39
CA LYS A 345 -15.35 8.43 -18.05
C LYS A 345 -14.00 8.70 -17.37
N TRP A 346 -12.90 8.44 -18.08
CA TRP A 346 -11.54 8.70 -17.60
C TRP A 346 -11.30 10.19 -17.31
N ASP A 347 -11.78 11.08 -18.17
CA ASP A 347 -11.61 12.53 -18.00
C ASP A 347 -12.38 13.08 -16.78
N ARG A 348 -13.50 12.43 -16.41
CA ARG A 348 -14.31 12.82 -15.24
C ARG A 348 -13.76 12.30 -13.92
N ASP A 349 -13.21 11.09 -13.91
CA ASP A 349 -12.71 10.43 -12.71
C ASP A 349 -11.43 9.63 -13.02
N PRO A 350 -10.31 10.31 -13.28
CA PRO A 350 -9.08 9.64 -13.68
C PRO A 350 -8.55 8.70 -12.58
N LEU A 351 -8.81 9.01 -11.31
CA LEU A 351 -8.39 8.21 -10.16
C LEU A 351 -9.05 6.84 -10.18
N GLN A 352 -10.38 6.79 -10.25
CA GLN A 352 -11.13 5.54 -10.21
C GLN A 352 -10.85 4.68 -11.45
N TYR A 353 -10.77 5.30 -12.65
CA TYR A 353 -10.52 4.56 -13.87
C TYR A 353 -9.06 4.11 -14.03
N ALA A 354 -8.10 4.84 -13.44
CA ALA A 354 -6.71 4.39 -13.35
C ALA A 354 -6.55 3.15 -12.47
N CYS A 355 -7.36 3.01 -11.40
CA CYS A 355 -7.29 1.84 -10.51
C CYS A 355 -8.03 0.62 -11.05
N LYS A 356 -9.00 0.82 -11.95
CA LYS A 356 -9.71 -0.27 -12.65
C LYS A 356 -8.91 -0.81 -13.84
N ALA A 357 -8.05 0.03 -14.40
CA ALA A 357 -7.12 -0.31 -15.47
C ALA A 357 -5.81 -0.80 -14.88
#